data_AF-A0A076VJ00-F1
#
_entry.id   AF-A0A076VJ00-F1
#
_cell.length_a   1.000
_cell.length_b   1.000
_cell.length_c   1.000
_cell.angle_alpha   90.00
_cell.angle_beta   90.00
_cell.angle_gamma   90.00
#
_symmetry.space_group_name_H-M   'P 1'
#
loop_
_entity.id
_entity.type
_entity.pdbx_description
1 polymer ?
#
loop_
_entity_poly.entity_id
_entity_poly.type
_entity_poly.pdbx_seq_one_letter_code
_entity_poly.pdbx_strand_id
1 'polypeptide(L)'
;FYQLHSLDYVDVTSALEADCKKASEMAHQWHKHPYNCSQGDLAAVQEKLANFVNAGRLGLFANGYWGHAQYKLSPEENLIHMNHYLEALRIQREVSKAIAIFGGKTPHPQNLVVGGVTSVMDMLNPQRLNDYLFIIKDTQEFLKRAYLPDMKMVVAAYGENIKAGEGRGHGNFMCSGGYQLSDDEPLFASGIIWGHDFSTIEPFDDTQITEEASRSWYADEAPTSPYDETTEPDYTDMNADGTLKTEGKYSWIKPP
;
A
#
# COMPACT_ATOMS: atom_id res chain seq x y z
N PHE A 1 -0.50 1.76 -2.53
CA PHE A 1 -0.01 3.14 -2.67
C PHE A 1 -1.04 4.03 -3.35
N TYR A 2 -1.24 3.93 -4.67
CA TYR A 2 -2.09 4.86 -5.44
C TYR A 2 -3.51 5.05 -4.88
N GLN A 3 -4.31 3.99 -4.83
CA GLN A 3 -5.74 4.08 -4.49
C GLN A 3 -6.07 4.38 -3.02
N LEU A 4 -5.09 4.30 -2.11
CA LEU A 4 -5.33 4.47 -0.67
C LEU A 4 -4.60 5.68 -0.10
N HIS A 5 -3.28 5.77 -0.30
CA HIS A 5 -2.44 6.78 0.37
C HIS A 5 -2.06 7.95 -0.51
N SER A 6 -2.00 7.76 -1.84
CA SER A 6 -1.33 8.77 -2.67
C SER A 6 -2.05 10.11 -2.73
N LEU A 7 -3.37 10.12 -2.50
CA LEU A 7 -4.19 11.33 -2.49
C LEU A 7 -3.95 12.21 -1.24
N ASP A 8 -3.21 11.71 -0.24
CA ASP A 8 -2.72 12.54 0.86
C ASP A 8 -1.60 13.48 0.41
N TYR A 9 -0.96 13.19 -0.74
CA TYR A 9 0.18 13.96 -1.28
C TYR A 9 -0.12 14.66 -2.61
N VAL A 10 -1.15 14.21 -3.32
CA VAL A 10 -1.46 14.61 -4.71
C VAL A 10 -2.78 15.36 -4.73
N ASP A 11 -2.73 16.58 -5.24
CA ASP A 11 -3.93 17.41 -5.42
C ASP A 11 -4.56 17.14 -6.78
N VAL A 12 -5.71 16.45 -6.77
CA VAL A 12 -6.45 16.08 -7.98
C VAL A 12 -6.96 17.29 -8.73
N THR A 13 -7.32 18.38 -8.04
CA THR A 13 -7.85 19.59 -8.68
C THR A 13 -6.75 20.38 -9.35
N SER A 14 -5.57 20.47 -8.72
CA SER A 14 -4.40 21.13 -9.30
C SER A 14 -3.90 20.45 -10.58
N ALA A 15 -4.10 19.13 -10.74
CA ALA A 15 -3.77 18.42 -11.98
C ALA A 15 -4.51 18.98 -13.23
N LEU A 16 -5.67 19.62 -13.05
CA LEU A 16 -6.42 20.26 -14.14
C LEU A 16 -5.73 21.52 -14.67
N GLU A 17 -4.83 22.12 -13.90
CA GLU A 17 -4.12 23.35 -14.23
C GLU A 17 -2.78 23.07 -14.95
N ALA A 18 -2.39 21.80 -15.06
CA ALA A 18 -1.11 21.39 -15.59
C ALA A 18 -0.95 21.65 -17.10
N ASP A 19 0.24 22.07 -17.52
CA ASP A 19 0.62 22.03 -18.93
C ASP A 19 1.06 20.60 -19.30
N CYS A 20 0.27 19.93 -20.15
CA CYS A 20 0.52 18.53 -20.54
C CYS A 20 1.88 18.31 -21.22
N LYS A 21 2.39 19.30 -21.98
CA LYS A 21 3.69 19.19 -22.64
C LYS A 21 4.80 19.28 -21.59
N LYS A 22 4.72 20.26 -20.71
CA LYS A 22 5.66 20.44 -19.60
C LYS A 22 5.65 19.24 -18.66
N ALA A 23 4.48 18.69 -18.36
CA ALA A 23 4.33 17.47 -17.56
C ALA A 23 5.00 16.26 -18.24
N SER A 24 4.82 16.09 -19.54
CA SER A 24 5.48 15.02 -20.30
C SER A 24 7.01 15.15 -20.27
N GLU A 25 7.53 16.37 -20.46
CA GLU A 25 8.97 16.66 -20.34
C GLU A 25 9.47 16.44 -18.91
N MET A 26 8.70 16.82 -17.90
CA MET A 26 9.03 16.68 -16.48
C MET A 26 9.07 15.21 -16.04
N ALA A 27 8.22 14.35 -16.57
CA ALA A 27 8.23 12.92 -16.26
C ALA A 27 9.62 12.29 -16.52
N HIS A 28 10.35 12.80 -17.52
CA HIS A 28 11.71 12.34 -17.82
C HIS A 28 12.77 12.71 -16.76
N GLN A 29 12.46 13.65 -15.86
CA GLN A 29 13.32 13.97 -14.71
C GLN A 29 13.31 12.81 -13.69
N TRP A 30 12.18 12.12 -13.55
CA TRP A 30 12.00 11.04 -12.59
C TRP A 30 12.38 9.66 -13.15
N HIS A 31 12.24 9.46 -14.47
CA HIS A 31 12.69 8.24 -15.14
C HIS A 31 13.03 8.48 -16.61
N LYS A 32 14.10 7.86 -17.13
CA LYS A 32 14.52 8.01 -18.54
C LYS A 32 13.41 7.64 -19.55
N HIS A 33 12.62 6.63 -19.21
CA HIS A 33 11.49 6.13 -20.01
C HIS A 33 10.24 6.06 -19.13
N PRO A 34 9.53 7.17 -18.90
CA PRO A 34 8.33 7.18 -18.07
C PRO A 34 7.27 6.21 -18.58
N TYR A 35 6.37 5.74 -17.71
CA TYR A 35 5.30 4.84 -18.11
C TYR A 35 4.10 5.65 -18.65
N ASN A 36 3.81 5.55 -19.94
CA ASN A 36 2.65 6.18 -20.59
C ASN A 36 2.42 7.66 -20.22
N CYS A 37 3.49 8.47 -20.23
CA CYS A 37 3.43 9.91 -19.93
C CYS A 37 3.73 10.78 -21.17
N SER A 38 3.27 10.37 -22.35
CA SER A 38 3.33 11.27 -23.50
C SER A 38 2.38 12.45 -23.29
N GLN A 39 2.61 13.57 -23.99
CA GLN A 39 1.70 14.72 -23.94
C GLN A 39 0.25 14.30 -24.26
N GLY A 40 0.05 13.36 -25.18
CA GLY A 40 -1.28 12.84 -25.55
C GLY A 40 -1.92 12.01 -24.42
N ASP A 41 -1.14 11.15 -23.75
CA ASP A 41 -1.63 10.36 -22.62
C ASP A 41 -2.08 11.28 -21.48
N LEU A 42 -1.25 12.28 -21.13
CA LEU A 42 -1.53 13.22 -20.06
C LEU A 42 -2.73 14.13 -20.39
N ALA A 43 -2.87 14.56 -21.65
CA ALA A 43 -4.03 15.32 -22.09
C ALA A 43 -5.33 14.50 -21.99
N ALA A 44 -5.30 13.22 -22.37
CA ALA A 44 -6.46 12.33 -22.24
C ALA A 44 -6.86 12.13 -20.76
N VAL A 45 -5.87 12.02 -19.86
CA VAL A 45 -6.14 11.95 -18.42
C VAL A 45 -6.69 13.27 -17.90
N GLN A 46 -6.11 14.41 -18.26
CA GLN A 46 -6.58 15.72 -17.86
C GLN A 46 -8.02 15.97 -18.33
N GLU A 47 -8.35 15.63 -19.58
CA GLU A 47 -9.72 15.71 -20.11
C GLU A 47 -10.68 14.81 -19.32
N LYS A 48 -10.27 13.57 -19.01
CA LYS A 48 -11.07 12.64 -18.21
C LYS A 48 -11.34 13.17 -16.81
N LEU A 49 -10.34 13.76 -16.16
CA LEU A 49 -10.49 14.42 -14.86
C LEU A 49 -11.41 15.64 -14.96
N ALA A 50 -11.21 16.49 -15.97
CA ALA A 50 -12.02 17.69 -16.19
C ALA A 50 -13.50 17.34 -16.39
N ASN A 51 -13.80 16.32 -17.21
CA ASN A 51 -15.16 15.84 -17.42
C ASN A 51 -15.80 15.33 -16.13
N PHE A 52 -15.03 14.65 -15.28
CA PHE A 52 -15.51 14.16 -14.00
C PHE A 52 -15.82 15.29 -13.01
N VAL A 53 -14.97 16.32 -12.98
CA VAL A 53 -15.19 17.53 -12.16
C VAL A 53 -16.38 18.34 -12.66
N ASN A 54 -16.45 18.60 -13.97
CA ASN A 54 -17.54 19.38 -14.59
C ASN A 54 -18.90 18.69 -14.48
N ALA A 55 -18.95 17.37 -14.38
CA ALA A 55 -20.19 16.62 -14.17
C ALA A 55 -20.81 16.84 -12.77
N GLY A 56 -20.11 17.51 -11.85
CA GLY A 56 -20.59 17.80 -10.49
C GLY A 56 -20.78 16.56 -9.60
N ARG A 57 -20.34 15.39 -10.09
CA ARG A 57 -20.46 14.09 -9.40
C ARG A 57 -19.07 13.56 -9.12
N LEU A 58 -18.35 14.28 -8.26
CA LEU A 58 -16.96 14.02 -7.91
C LEU A 58 -16.73 12.67 -7.21
N GLY A 59 -17.77 11.92 -6.83
CA GLY A 59 -17.64 10.57 -6.29
C GLY A 59 -16.56 10.47 -5.20
N LEU A 60 -15.55 9.65 -5.45
CA LEU A 60 -14.38 9.46 -4.56
C LEU A 60 -13.60 10.77 -4.29
N PHE A 61 -13.61 11.72 -5.22
CA PHE A 61 -12.92 13.01 -5.09
C PHE A 61 -13.81 14.10 -4.48
N ALA A 62 -15.06 13.79 -4.09
CA ALA A 62 -15.93 14.77 -3.43
C ALA A 62 -15.43 15.06 -2.01
N ASN A 63 -15.47 16.33 -1.60
CA ASN A 63 -15.09 16.78 -0.25
C ASN A 63 -13.68 16.34 0.19
N GLY A 64 -12.74 16.20 -0.77
CA GLY A 64 -11.33 15.99 -0.45
C GLY A 64 -10.65 17.27 0.04
N TYR A 65 -9.41 17.14 0.51
CA TYR A 65 -8.62 18.24 1.07
C TYR A 65 -7.97 19.14 0.00
N TRP A 66 -8.53 19.20 -1.20
CA TRP A 66 -7.95 19.88 -2.36
C TRP A 66 -7.64 21.36 -2.08
N GLY A 67 -6.49 21.84 -2.52
CA GLY A 67 -5.97 23.18 -2.23
C GLY A 67 -5.39 23.37 -0.83
N HIS A 68 -5.35 22.32 0.01
CA HIS A 68 -4.73 22.41 1.33
C HIS A 68 -3.25 22.77 1.23
N ALA A 69 -2.78 23.68 2.08
CA ALA A 69 -1.43 24.25 2.03
C ALA A 69 -0.29 23.22 2.23
N GLN A 70 -0.61 22.00 2.68
CA GLN A 70 0.36 20.91 2.80
C GLN A 70 0.58 20.14 1.49
N TYR A 71 -0.23 20.32 0.45
CA TYR A 71 0.09 19.78 -0.86
C TYR A 71 1.28 20.53 -1.47
N LYS A 72 2.35 19.78 -1.80
CA LYS A 72 3.62 20.35 -2.28
C LYS A 72 3.95 20.03 -3.72
N LEU A 73 3.23 19.10 -4.35
CA LEU A 73 3.43 18.75 -5.75
C LEU A 73 2.88 19.84 -6.66
N SER A 74 3.62 20.14 -7.73
CA SER A 74 3.17 21.04 -8.78
C SER A 74 2.00 20.46 -9.59
N PRO A 75 1.24 21.29 -10.33
CA PRO A 75 0.19 20.81 -11.24
C PRO A 75 0.68 19.69 -12.17
N GLU A 76 1.87 19.84 -12.76
CA GLU A 76 2.47 18.86 -13.66
C GLU A 76 2.76 17.51 -12.98
N GLU A 77 3.33 17.55 -11.77
CA GLU A 77 3.57 16.34 -10.97
C GLU A 77 2.28 15.66 -10.55
N ASN A 78 1.27 16.44 -10.17
CA ASN A 78 -0.06 15.92 -9.86
C ASN A 78 -0.68 15.23 -11.09
N LEU A 79 -0.55 15.80 -12.29
CA LEU A 79 -1.07 15.18 -13.52
C LEU A 79 -0.34 13.89 -13.90
N ILE A 80 1.00 13.87 -13.81
CA ILE A 80 1.81 12.65 -14.03
C ILE A 80 1.36 11.56 -13.06
N HIS A 81 1.24 11.89 -11.77
CA HIS A 81 0.80 10.95 -10.75
C HIS A 81 -0.62 10.46 -11.02
N MET A 82 -1.55 11.35 -11.38
CA MET A 82 -2.94 10.96 -11.66
C MET A 82 -3.06 10.05 -12.89
N ASN A 83 -2.18 10.20 -13.88
CA ASN A 83 -2.06 9.23 -14.96
C ASN A 83 -1.66 7.84 -14.43
N HIS A 84 -0.62 7.78 -13.59
CA HIS A 84 -0.20 6.52 -12.98
C HIS A 84 -1.22 5.94 -12.00
N TYR A 85 -1.98 6.77 -11.29
CA TYR A 85 -3.09 6.35 -10.43
C TYR A 85 -4.14 5.57 -11.24
N LEU A 86 -4.50 6.06 -12.42
CA LEU A 86 -5.47 5.40 -13.29
C LEU A 86 -4.88 4.13 -13.93
N GLU A 87 -3.62 4.15 -14.34
CA GLU A 87 -2.94 2.95 -14.85
C GLU A 87 -2.79 1.87 -13.77
N ALA A 88 -2.56 2.24 -12.51
CA ALA A 88 -2.46 1.30 -11.39
C ALA A 88 -3.72 0.45 -11.24
N LEU A 89 -4.93 1.00 -11.50
CA LEU A 89 -6.18 0.25 -11.49
C LEU A 89 -6.21 -0.86 -12.55
N ARG A 90 -5.59 -0.63 -13.71
CA ARG A 90 -5.42 -1.65 -14.76
C ARG A 90 -4.39 -2.68 -14.32
N ILE A 91 -3.22 -2.23 -13.85
CA ILE A 91 -2.11 -3.09 -13.44
C ILE A 91 -2.53 -4.07 -12.33
N GLN A 92 -3.19 -3.59 -11.26
CA GLN A 92 -3.64 -4.48 -10.17
C GLN A 92 -4.66 -5.54 -10.63
N ARG A 93 -5.49 -5.23 -11.62
CA ARG A 93 -6.40 -6.20 -12.25
C ARG A 93 -5.63 -7.26 -13.03
N GLU A 94 -4.61 -6.87 -13.79
CA GLU A 94 -3.79 -7.85 -14.54
C GLU A 94 -3.00 -8.75 -13.58
N VAL A 95 -2.39 -8.20 -12.53
CA VAL A 95 -1.76 -8.99 -11.45
C VAL A 95 -2.75 -9.98 -10.83
N SER A 96 -4.00 -9.57 -10.65
CA SER A 96 -5.07 -10.45 -10.18
C SER A 96 -5.32 -11.64 -11.11
N LYS A 97 -5.22 -11.45 -12.43
CA LYS A 97 -5.27 -12.58 -13.39
C LYS A 97 -4.07 -13.51 -13.23
N ALA A 98 -2.87 -12.96 -13.02
CA ALA A 98 -1.68 -13.78 -12.76
C ALA A 98 -1.83 -14.64 -11.51
N ILE A 99 -2.42 -14.10 -10.43
CA ILE A 99 -2.78 -14.89 -9.24
C ILE A 99 -3.80 -15.97 -9.61
N ALA A 100 -4.85 -15.64 -10.38
CA ALA A 100 -5.90 -16.59 -10.75
C ALA A 100 -5.41 -17.74 -11.65
N ILE A 101 -4.35 -17.56 -12.44
CA ILE A 101 -3.77 -18.64 -13.27
C ILE A 101 -3.39 -19.86 -12.41
N PHE A 102 -2.80 -19.63 -11.23
CA PHE A 102 -2.41 -20.72 -10.32
C PHE A 102 -3.33 -20.83 -9.09
N GLY A 103 -4.02 -19.76 -8.72
CA GLY A 103 -4.90 -19.67 -7.55
C GLY A 103 -6.37 -20.01 -7.82
N GLY A 104 -6.75 -20.16 -9.10
CA GLY A 104 -8.13 -20.34 -9.57
C GLY A 104 -8.97 -19.06 -9.53
N LYS A 105 -8.85 -18.25 -8.47
CA LYS A 105 -9.53 -16.96 -8.30
C LYS A 105 -8.75 -16.01 -7.40
N THR A 106 -9.11 -14.73 -7.44
CA THR A 106 -8.67 -13.73 -6.47
C THR A 106 -9.74 -12.64 -6.32
N PRO A 107 -10.00 -12.12 -5.11
CA PRO A 107 -9.39 -12.49 -3.83
C PRO A 107 -9.75 -13.93 -3.37
N HIS A 108 -9.02 -14.42 -2.37
CA HIS A 108 -9.15 -15.76 -1.78
C HIS A 108 -8.88 -16.92 -2.76
N PRO A 109 -7.62 -17.12 -3.19
CA PRO A 109 -7.24 -18.26 -4.03
C PRO A 109 -7.52 -19.59 -3.31
N GLN A 110 -7.82 -20.64 -4.06
CA GLN A 110 -8.20 -21.98 -3.55
C GLN A 110 -7.22 -23.07 -4.01
N ASN A 111 -5.96 -22.70 -4.19
CA ASN A 111 -4.93 -23.63 -4.65
C ASN A 111 -4.06 -24.21 -3.54
N LEU A 112 -4.08 -23.64 -2.34
CA LEU A 112 -3.32 -24.14 -1.19
C LEU A 112 -4.05 -25.30 -0.53
N VAL A 113 -3.32 -26.38 -0.26
CA VAL A 113 -3.78 -27.53 0.54
C VAL A 113 -2.68 -27.92 1.52
N VAL A 114 -3.04 -28.61 2.61
CA VAL A 114 -2.03 -29.18 3.50
C VAL A 114 -1.15 -30.14 2.68
N GLY A 115 0.15 -29.85 2.65
CA GLY A 115 1.13 -30.60 1.85
C GLY A 115 1.48 -30.02 0.48
N GLY A 116 0.87 -28.91 0.03
CA GLY A 116 1.31 -28.23 -1.20
C GLY A 116 0.24 -27.42 -1.93
N VAL A 117 0.18 -27.59 -3.26
CA VAL A 117 -0.72 -26.85 -4.15
C VAL A 117 -1.48 -27.77 -5.09
N THR A 118 -2.69 -27.37 -5.51
CA THR A 118 -3.53 -28.13 -6.43
C THR A 118 -3.29 -27.80 -7.91
N SER A 119 -2.58 -26.71 -8.21
CA SER A 119 -2.42 -26.13 -9.55
C SER A 119 -1.24 -26.70 -10.36
N VAL A 120 -0.84 -27.94 -10.11
CA VAL A 120 0.36 -28.55 -10.73
C VAL A 120 0.23 -28.62 -12.25
N MET A 121 -0.95 -28.98 -12.77
CA MET A 121 -1.17 -29.07 -14.22
C MET A 121 -1.08 -27.72 -14.92
N ASP A 122 -1.54 -26.63 -14.29
CA ASP A 122 -1.39 -25.28 -14.83
C ASP A 122 0.07 -24.81 -14.76
N MET A 123 0.81 -25.16 -13.70
CA MET A 123 2.24 -24.84 -13.55
C MET A 123 3.11 -25.53 -14.60
N LEU A 124 2.76 -26.76 -14.99
CA LEU A 124 3.46 -27.51 -16.04
C LEU A 124 3.04 -27.12 -17.45
N ASN A 125 1.99 -26.30 -17.60
CA ASN A 125 1.50 -25.87 -18.90
C ASN A 125 2.30 -24.64 -19.40
N PRO A 126 3.03 -24.75 -20.54
CA PRO A 126 3.86 -23.66 -21.03
C PRO A 126 3.07 -22.39 -21.37
N GLN A 127 1.82 -22.51 -21.84
CA GLN A 127 0.99 -21.35 -22.17
C GLN A 127 0.63 -20.58 -20.88
N ARG A 128 0.20 -21.28 -19.83
CA ARG A 128 -0.14 -20.67 -18.54
C ARG A 128 1.05 -19.97 -17.92
N LEU A 129 2.23 -20.60 -17.99
CA LEU A 129 3.47 -20.01 -17.50
C LEU A 129 3.84 -18.74 -18.28
N ASN A 130 3.70 -18.76 -19.61
CA ASN A 130 3.94 -17.58 -20.44
C ASN A 130 2.95 -16.45 -20.16
N ASP A 131 1.66 -16.75 -19.98
CA ASP A 131 0.63 -15.76 -19.63
C ASP A 131 0.97 -15.07 -18.30
N TYR A 132 1.36 -15.86 -17.29
CA TYR A 132 1.83 -15.35 -16.00
C TYR A 132 3.06 -14.45 -16.17
N LEU A 133 4.10 -14.94 -16.86
CA LEU A 133 5.35 -14.20 -17.06
C LEU A 133 5.15 -12.89 -17.80
N PHE A 134 4.24 -12.84 -18.78
CA PHE A 134 3.92 -11.62 -19.50
C PHE A 134 3.33 -10.55 -18.57
N ILE A 135 2.35 -10.93 -17.73
CA ILE A 135 1.73 -10.04 -16.75
C ILE A 135 2.77 -9.53 -15.74
N ILE A 136 3.61 -10.42 -15.20
CA ILE A 136 4.63 -10.03 -14.22
C ILE A 136 5.64 -9.07 -14.84
N LYS A 137 6.04 -9.25 -16.10
CA LYS A 137 6.94 -8.33 -16.79
C LYS A 137 6.31 -6.95 -17.02
N ASP A 138 5.05 -6.86 -17.48
CA ASP A 138 4.34 -5.56 -17.59
C ASP A 138 4.22 -4.87 -16.24
N THR A 139 3.91 -5.64 -15.18
CA THR A 139 3.84 -5.12 -13.81
C THR A 139 5.20 -4.58 -13.35
N GLN A 140 6.29 -5.30 -13.59
CA GLN A 140 7.64 -4.84 -13.26
C GLN A 140 8.03 -3.57 -14.00
N GLU A 141 7.64 -3.44 -15.27
CA GLU A 141 7.84 -2.20 -16.04
C GLU A 141 7.09 -1.03 -15.40
N PHE A 142 5.82 -1.21 -15.03
CA PHE A 142 5.06 -0.19 -14.31
C PHE A 142 5.70 0.17 -12.96
N LEU A 143 6.15 -0.82 -12.19
CA LEU A 143 6.81 -0.58 -10.90
C LEU A 143 8.08 0.27 -11.05
N LYS A 144 8.91 -0.05 -12.05
CA LYS A 144 10.18 0.65 -12.29
C LYS A 144 10.01 2.04 -12.91
N ARG A 145 8.97 2.23 -13.72
CA ARG A 145 8.81 3.40 -14.60
C ARG A 145 7.70 4.37 -14.16
N ALA A 146 6.85 3.97 -13.23
CA ALA A 146 5.82 4.80 -12.60
C ALA A 146 5.95 4.79 -11.07
N TYR A 147 5.77 3.63 -10.42
CA TYR A 147 5.70 3.57 -8.94
C TYR A 147 6.95 4.09 -8.24
N LEU A 148 8.14 3.58 -8.58
CA LEU A 148 9.38 4.06 -7.95
C LEU A 148 9.68 5.54 -8.30
N PRO A 149 9.52 6.00 -9.55
CA PRO A 149 9.58 7.43 -9.89
C PRO A 149 8.63 8.30 -9.08
N ASP A 150 7.37 7.92 -8.93
CA ASP A 150 6.37 8.69 -8.17
C ASP A 150 6.71 8.74 -6.68
N MET A 151 7.23 7.64 -6.11
CA MET A 151 7.76 7.66 -4.74
C MET A 151 8.93 8.63 -4.58
N LYS A 152 9.84 8.70 -5.57
CA LYS A 152 10.95 9.68 -5.55
C LYS A 152 10.44 11.11 -5.63
N MET A 153 9.42 11.36 -6.46
CA MET A 153 8.76 12.65 -6.58
C MET A 153 8.14 13.11 -5.26
N VAL A 154 7.39 12.22 -4.58
CA VAL A 154 6.86 12.50 -3.23
C VAL A 154 7.98 12.73 -2.22
N VAL A 155 9.00 11.87 -2.18
CA VAL A 155 10.13 12.05 -1.24
C VAL A 155 10.88 13.36 -1.49
N ALA A 156 11.04 13.79 -2.74
CA ALA A 156 11.65 15.08 -3.07
C ALA A 156 10.82 16.26 -2.53
N ALA A 157 9.50 16.21 -2.67
CA ALA A 157 8.61 17.28 -2.23
C ALA A 157 8.50 17.40 -0.70
N TYR A 158 8.57 16.27 0.03
CA TYR A 158 8.40 16.21 1.49
C TYR A 158 9.70 15.91 2.25
N GLY A 159 10.86 15.97 1.58
CA GLY A 159 12.15 15.54 2.14
C GLY A 159 12.55 16.29 3.41
N GLU A 160 12.21 17.58 3.53
CA GLU A 160 12.51 18.36 4.74
C GLU A 160 11.64 17.95 5.93
N ASN A 161 10.36 17.61 5.73
CA ASN A 161 9.50 17.07 6.79
C ASN A 161 10.03 15.72 7.29
N ILE A 162 10.44 14.86 6.36
CA ILE A 162 11.02 13.54 6.67
C ILE A 162 12.29 13.72 7.51
N LYS A 163 13.19 14.63 7.12
CA LYS A 163 14.42 14.95 7.88
C LYS A 163 14.12 15.53 9.26
N ALA A 164 13.07 16.35 9.38
CA ALA A 164 12.62 16.89 10.65
C ALA A 164 11.97 15.84 11.57
N GLY A 165 11.73 14.62 11.07
CA GLY A 165 11.13 13.52 11.83
C GLY A 165 9.61 13.61 11.93
N GLU A 166 8.95 14.40 11.08
CA GLU A 166 7.50 14.44 11.02
C GLU A 166 6.94 13.06 10.63
N GLY A 167 5.99 12.55 11.42
CA GLY A 167 5.42 11.21 11.23
C GLY A 167 6.36 10.05 11.60
N ARG A 168 7.52 10.32 12.20
CA ARG A 168 8.45 9.26 12.66
C ARG A 168 7.81 8.44 13.78
N GLY A 169 7.78 7.12 13.61
CA GLY A 169 7.33 6.19 14.65
C GLY A 169 8.30 6.04 15.83
N HIS A 170 7.89 5.30 16.85
CA HIS A 170 8.65 5.09 18.10
C HIS A 170 10.03 4.43 17.91
N GLY A 171 10.26 3.75 16.78
CA GLY A 171 11.54 3.12 16.46
C GLY A 171 11.68 1.68 16.92
N ASN A 172 10.57 1.09 17.35
CA ASN A 172 10.50 -0.33 17.61
C ASN A 172 10.05 -1.01 16.31
N PHE A 173 10.83 -1.98 15.83
CA PHE A 173 10.55 -2.73 14.61
C PHE A 173 10.63 -4.21 14.92
N MET A 174 9.72 -5.00 14.34
CA MET A 174 9.68 -6.45 14.46
C MET A 174 9.49 -7.07 13.09
N CYS A 175 10.26 -8.12 12.80
CA CYS A 175 10.04 -8.98 11.64
C CYS A 175 10.25 -10.44 12.05
N SER A 176 9.27 -11.30 11.76
CA SER A 176 9.41 -12.76 11.96
C SER A 176 10.31 -13.42 10.93
N GLY A 177 10.71 -12.69 9.88
CA GLY A 177 11.30 -13.25 8.67
C GLY A 177 10.29 -14.01 7.82
N GLY A 178 10.76 -14.57 6.70
CA GLY A 178 9.92 -15.42 5.85
C GLY A 178 10.48 -15.69 4.45
N TYR A 179 9.81 -16.63 3.76
CA TYR A 179 10.09 -17.11 2.40
C TYR A 179 11.53 -17.59 2.19
N GLN A 180 11.77 -18.86 2.52
CA GLN A 180 13.07 -19.51 2.32
C GLN A 180 13.31 -19.74 0.82
N LEU A 181 14.33 -19.09 0.24
CA LEU A 181 14.71 -19.23 -1.18
C LEU A 181 15.65 -20.43 -1.37
N SER A 182 16.48 -20.70 -0.37
CA SER A 182 17.31 -21.89 -0.20
C SER A 182 17.50 -22.16 1.29
N ASP A 183 18.10 -23.30 1.65
CA ASP A 183 18.24 -23.73 3.06
C ASP A 183 18.85 -22.64 3.97
N ASP A 184 19.73 -21.77 3.45
CA ASP A 184 20.43 -20.73 4.22
C ASP A 184 20.03 -19.28 3.89
N GLU A 185 19.09 -19.05 2.96
CA GLU A 185 18.78 -17.70 2.46
C GLU A 185 17.26 -17.41 2.50
N PRO A 186 16.77 -16.71 3.55
CA PRO A 186 15.42 -16.19 3.55
C PRO A 186 15.33 -14.93 2.68
N LEU A 187 14.21 -14.75 1.98
CA LEU A 187 13.92 -13.51 1.25
C LEU A 187 13.71 -12.34 2.21
N PHE A 188 13.11 -12.58 3.39
CA PHE A 188 12.95 -11.58 4.44
C PHE A 188 13.69 -12.01 5.71
N ALA A 189 14.59 -11.15 6.19
CA ALA A 189 15.30 -11.32 7.46
C ALA A 189 14.34 -11.24 8.66
N SER A 190 14.68 -11.91 9.76
CA SER A 190 13.98 -11.76 11.05
C SER A 190 14.78 -10.88 12.02
N GLY A 191 14.10 -10.35 13.03
CA GLY A 191 14.73 -9.63 14.13
C GLY A 191 13.85 -8.55 14.73
N ILE A 192 14.30 -8.05 15.88
CA ILE A 192 13.70 -6.95 16.63
C ILE A 192 14.72 -5.82 16.75
N ILE A 193 14.25 -4.59 16.57
CA ILE A 193 15.00 -3.36 16.82
C ILE A 193 14.18 -2.53 17.81
N TRP A 194 14.84 -1.96 18.81
CA TRP A 194 14.22 -1.10 19.81
C TRP A 194 14.72 0.33 19.69
N GLY A 195 13.82 1.31 19.84
CA GLY A 195 14.18 2.71 20.02
C GLY A 195 15.08 3.32 18.94
N HIS A 196 15.00 2.84 17.70
CA HIS A 196 15.91 3.21 16.59
C HIS A 196 17.39 2.83 16.81
N ASP A 197 17.70 1.88 17.69
CA ASP A 197 19.05 1.32 17.79
C ASP A 197 19.31 0.30 16.66
N PHE A 198 19.77 0.81 15.51
CA PHE A 198 20.12 -0.04 14.37
C PHE A 198 21.48 -0.76 14.53
N SER A 199 22.19 -0.56 15.65
CA SER A 199 23.45 -1.28 15.91
C SER A 199 23.22 -2.65 16.54
N THR A 200 22.03 -2.87 17.10
CA THR A 200 21.62 -4.10 17.76
C THR A 200 20.37 -4.64 17.08
N ILE A 201 20.44 -5.89 16.61
CA ILE A 201 19.27 -6.62 16.12
C ILE A 201 19.10 -7.84 17.02
N GLU A 202 18.06 -7.83 17.83
CA GLU A 202 17.72 -8.96 18.69
C GLU A 202 17.05 -10.06 17.86
N PRO A 203 17.29 -11.35 18.18
CA PRO A 203 16.60 -12.44 17.50
C PRO A 203 15.10 -12.37 17.77
N PHE A 204 14.30 -12.63 16.75
CA PHE A 204 12.86 -12.84 16.91
C PHE A 204 12.60 -14.20 17.58
N ASP A 205 11.79 -14.20 18.63
CA ASP A 205 11.34 -15.38 19.37
C ASP A 205 9.81 -15.33 19.48
N ASP A 206 9.12 -16.25 18.80
CA ASP A 206 7.66 -16.28 18.75
C ASP A 206 7.03 -16.62 20.11
N THR A 207 7.79 -17.25 21.02
CA THR A 207 7.30 -17.58 22.36
C THR A 207 7.13 -16.34 23.26
N GLN A 208 7.69 -15.20 22.86
CA GLN A 208 7.56 -13.92 23.57
C GLN A 208 6.30 -13.14 23.14
N ILE A 209 5.60 -13.58 22.09
CA ILE A 209 4.42 -12.86 21.58
C ILE A 209 3.20 -13.14 22.46
N THR A 210 2.57 -12.07 22.92
CA THR A 210 1.35 -12.11 23.75
C THR A 210 0.36 -11.05 23.30
N GLU A 211 -0.94 -11.30 23.41
CA GLU A 211 -1.96 -10.27 23.19
C GLU A 211 -2.62 -9.88 24.52
N GLU A 212 -2.80 -8.58 24.79
CA GLU A 212 -3.38 -8.05 26.04
C GLU A 212 -4.70 -7.30 25.80
N ALA A 213 -5.86 -7.82 26.18
CA ALA A 213 -7.12 -7.15 25.88
C ALA A 213 -7.62 -6.11 26.92
N SER A 214 -6.73 -5.53 27.73
CA SER A 214 -7.10 -4.52 28.76
C SER A 214 -7.74 -3.25 28.20
N ARG A 215 -7.48 -2.93 26.92
CA ARG A 215 -8.03 -1.77 26.19
C ARG A 215 -8.93 -2.15 25.01
N SER A 216 -9.23 -3.43 24.88
CA SER A 216 -9.99 -3.96 23.75
C SER A 216 -11.23 -4.71 24.24
N TRP A 217 -12.28 -4.75 23.43
CA TRP A 217 -13.60 -5.31 23.77
C TRP A 217 -13.61 -6.84 23.81
N TYR A 218 -12.82 -7.41 24.73
CA TYR A 218 -12.72 -8.85 25.00
C TYR A 218 -12.65 -9.12 26.50
N ALA A 219 -13.23 -10.23 26.95
CA ALA A 219 -13.40 -10.52 28.37
C ALA A 219 -12.07 -10.78 29.11
N ASP A 220 -11.14 -11.52 28.49
CA ASP A 220 -9.81 -11.77 29.06
C ASP A 220 -8.89 -10.58 28.82
N GLU A 221 -8.36 -10.00 29.89
CA GLU A 221 -7.51 -8.80 29.84
C GLU A 221 -6.03 -9.12 29.94
N ALA A 222 -5.66 -10.31 30.38
CA ALA A 222 -4.27 -10.64 30.68
C ALA A 222 -3.44 -10.78 29.39
N PRO A 223 -2.16 -10.39 29.39
CA PRO A 223 -1.24 -10.75 28.31
C PRO A 223 -1.15 -12.27 28.19
N THR A 224 -1.62 -12.80 27.07
CA THR A 224 -1.75 -14.26 26.87
C THR A 224 -1.13 -14.67 25.54
N SER A 225 -0.46 -15.81 25.52
CA SER A 225 0.07 -16.38 24.28
C SER A 225 -1.07 -16.71 23.31
N PRO A 226 -0.90 -16.50 21.99
CA PRO A 226 -1.88 -16.93 20.99
C PRO A 226 -2.23 -18.42 21.03
N TYR A 227 -1.39 -19.27 21.65
CA TYR A 227 -1.66 -20.71 21.81
C TYR A 227 -2.64 -21.02 22.95
N ASP A 228 -2.75 -20.12 23.94
CA ASP A 228 -3.51 -20.31 25.17
C ASP A 228 -4.72 -19.37 25.28
N GLU A 229 -4.89 -18.46 24.32
CA GLU A 229 -5.89 -17.40 24.39
C GLU A 229 -7.33 -17.86 24.11
N THR A 230 -8.28 -17.02 24.52
CA THR A 230 -9.68 -17.08 24.08
C THR A 230 -10.07 -15.80 23.33
N THR A 231 -11.11 -15.89 22.50
CA THR A 231 -11.68 -14.72 21.81
C THR A 231 -13.15 -14.59 22.18
N GLU A 232 -13.40 -14.03 23.36
CA GLU A 232 -14.73 -13.78 23.89
C GLU A 232 -15.04 -12.27 23.86
N PRO A 233 -15.90 -11.79 22.94
CA PRO A 233 -16.25 -10.37 22.83
C PRO A 233 -16.89 -9.81 24.11
N ASP A 234 -16.44 -8.63 24.53
CA ASP A 234 -16.97 -7.88 25.67
C ASP A 234 -17.11 -6.39 25.30
N TYR A 235 -18.19 -6.05 24.61
CA TYR A 235 -18.48 -4.69 24.21
C TYR A 235 -19.03 -3.88 25.38
N THR A 236 -18.32 -2.82 25.78
CA THR A 236 -18.66 -2.04 27.00
C THR A 236 -19.37 -0.71 26.72
N ASP A 237 -19.87 -0.50 25.50
CA ASP A 237 -20.38 0.79 25.00
C ASP A 237 -19.33 1.92 24.88
N MET A 238 -19.69 2.92 24.08
CA MET A 238 -18.99 4.20 23.93
C MET A 238 -19.48 5.21 24.98
N ASN A 239 -18.92 6.43 25.00
CA ASN A 239 -19.49 7.53 25.79
C ASN A 239 -20.87 7.93 25.26
N ALA A 240 -21.70 8.57 26.09
CA ALA A 240 -23.05 8.98 25.72
C ALA A 240 -23.09 9.99 24.54
N ASP A 241 -22.00 10.73 24.32
CA ASP A 241 -21.83 11.66 23.20
C ASP A 241 -21.32 10.98 21.91
N GLY A 242 -21.16 9.66 21.92
CA GLY A 242 -20.66 8.88 20.79
C GLY A 242 -19.15 8.92 20.62
N THR A 243 -18.39 9.46 21.58
CA THR A 243 -16.92 9.39 21.56
C THR A 243 -16.41 8.06 22.14
N LEU A 244 -15.21 7.65 21.73
CA LEU A 244 -14.53 6.51 22.36
C LEU A 244 -14.20 6.84 23.81
N LYS A 245 -14.26 5.82 24.68
CA LYS A 245 -13.78 5.95 26.05
C LYS A 245 -12.28 6.16 26.06
N THR A 246 -11.82 7.18 26.79
CA THR A 246 -10.38 7.44 27.00
C THR A 246 -9.79 6.57 28.10
N GLU A 247 -10.64 6.04 28.98
CA GLU A 247 -10.31 5.07 30.03
C GLU A 247 -11.17 3.81 29.86
N GLY A 248 -10.57 2.64 29.98
CA GLY A 248 -11.21 1.34 29.78
C GLY A 248 -11.02 0.79 28.37
N LYS A 249 -11.96 -0.04 27.90
CA LYS A 249 -11.94 -0.70 26.59
C LYS A 249 -12.53 0.20 25.50
N TYR A 250 -11.86 0.31 24.35
CA TYR A 250 -12.25 1.22 23.26
C TYR A 250 -12.03 0.69 21.84
N SER A 251 -11.62 -0.58 21.68
CA SER A 251 -11.22 -1.11 20.37
C SER A 251 -11.61 -2.58 20.18
N TRP A 252 -11.90 -2.97 18.95
CA TRP A 252 -12.00 -4.38 18.55
C TRP A 252 -10.64 -4.99 18.18
N ILE A 253 -9.55 -4.22 18.25
CA ILE A 253 -8.20 -4.69 17.94
C ILE A 253 -7.51 -5.02 19.25
N LYS A 254 -7.14 -6.29 19.48
CA LYS A 254 -6.23 -6.66 20.58
C LYS A 254 -4.83 -6.06 20.31
N PRO A 255 -4.15 -5.50 21.31
CA PRO A 255 -2.74 -5.12 21.19
C PRO A 255 -1.85 -6.36 21.40
N PRO A 256 -1.10 -6.79 20.37
CA PRO A 256 -0.04 -7.80 20.49
C PRO A 256 1.28 -7.21 21.03
#